data_AF-A0A959S052-F1
#
_entry.id   AF-A0A959S052-F1
#
_cell.length_a   1.000
_cell.length_b   1.000
_cell.length_c   1.000
_cell.angle_alpha   90.00
_cell.angle_beta   90.00
_cell.angle_gamma   90.00
#
_symmetry.space_group_name_H-M   'P 1'
#
loop_
_entity.id
_entity.type
_entity.pdbx_description
1 polymer ?
#
loop_
_entity_poly.entity_id
_entity_poly.type
_entity_poly.pdbx_seq_one_letter_code
_entity_poly.pdbx_strand_id
1 'polypeptide(L)'
;MSDKFYRIPIERLYKWIVEEERHERIFGLYKDNLFTPKTTDPIRMLRYGQLLETPLGVAAGPHTQMAHNIIASWLVGARYIELKTVQTLDELEVTKPCIDMEDEGYNCEWSQELKIKDSYDEYLNAWILIHLLKHKFGWDDKESGFIFNLSVGYNLDGILKPNVQWFFDKMNNCKIEKDNKLEILSKFYPEIHKVKIPNQISNNITLSTMHGCPSDEIEKIGKYLIEERKLHTTIKLNPTLLGAERLRYILNNKLGYKVTVPDEAFEHDLKYEDALLMINSLQKCAKENNVEFGLKLTNTLESLNSTNWLPKKENMVYTSGRALHPISINLAEKLQSDFKG
;
A
#
# COMPACT_ATOMS: atom_id res chain seq x y z
N MET A 1 21.21 14.57 0.30
CA MET A 1 19.81 14.54 0.76
C MET A 1 19.81 14.40 2.28
N SER A 2 18.83 14.96 2.97
CA SER A 2 18.66 14.75 4.42
C SER A 2 18.29 13.29 4.69
N ASP A 3 18.66 12.78 5.86
CA ASP A 3 18.29 11.48 6.38
C ASP A 3 16.84 11.43 6.89
N LYS A 4 16.09 12.54 6.89
CA LYS A 4 14.72 12.60 7.43
C LYS A 4 13.71 13.05 6.40
N PHE A 5 12.50 12.49 6.50
CA PHE A 5 11.34 13.03 5.80
C PHE A 5 10.87 14.33 6.43
N TYR A 6 10.57 15.31 5.57
CA TYR A 6 9.95 16.55 5.98
C TYR A 6 8.58 16.65 5.34
N ARG A 7 7.56 16.69 6.19
CA ARG A 7 6.18 16.92 5.79
C ARG A 7 6.00 18.31 5.21
N ILE A 8 5.12 18.41 4.22
CA ILE A 8 4.79 19.68 3.57
C ILE A 8 3.37 20.05 4.00
N PRO A 9 3.17 21.21 4.68
CA PRO A 9 1.84 21.67 5.03
C PRO A 9 0.95 21.77 3.80
N ILE A 10 -0.33 21.38 3.93
CA ILE A 10 -1.28 21.30 2.81
C ILE A 10 -1.38 22.61 2.00
N GLU A 11 -1.31 23.76 2.68
CA GLU A 11 -1.32 25.07 2.03
C GLU A 11 -0.12 25.24 1.08
N ARG A 12 1.07 24.86 1.53
CA ARG A 12 2.29 24.93 0.71
C ARG A 12 2.24 23.94 -0.44
N LEU A 13 1.72 22.73 -0.19
CA LEU A 13 1.57 21.70 -1.20
C LEU A 13 0.59 22.14 -2.30
N TYR A 14 -0.57 22.71 -1.93
CA TYR A 14 -1.53 23.26 -2.88
C TYR A 14 -0.95 24.44 -3.69
N LYS A 15 -0.27 25.38 -3.03
CA LYS A 15 0.38 26.51 -3.72
C LYS A 15 1.42 26.03 -4.73
N TRP A 16 2.19 25.01 -4.39
CA TRP A 16 3.16 24.41 -5.31
C TRP A 16 2.47 23.80 -6.53
N ILE A 17 1.40 23.02 -6.33
CA ILE A 17 0.61 22.44 -7.43
C ILE A 17 0.08 23.54 -8.37
N VAL A 18 -0.56 24.57 -7.83
CA VAL A 18 -1.16 25.65 -8.64
C VAL A 18 -0.09 26.45 -9.38
N GLU A 19 1.05 26.71 -8.76
CA GLU A 19 2.13 27.45 -9.41
C GLU A 19 2.76 26.67 -10.56
N GLU A 20 2.99 25.36 -10.39
CA GLU A 20 3.50 24.53 -11.47
C GLU A 20 2.48 24.32 -12.59
N GLU A 21 1.20 24.23 -12.27
CA GLU A 21 0.16 24.03 -13.27
C GLU A 21 0.11 25.18 -14.30
N ARG A 22 0.44 26.42 -13.89
CA ARG A 22 0.60 27.58 -14.79
C ARG A 22 1.64 27.35 -15.88
N HIS A 23 2.54 26.40 -15.66
CA HIS A 23 3.61 25.97 -16.55
C HIS A 23 3.33 24.57 -17.13
N GLU A 24 2.07 24.16 -17.16
CA GLU A 24 1.58 22.88 -17.70
C GLU A 24 2.27 21.64 -17.11
N ARG A 25 2.58 21.69 -15.81
CA ARG A 25 3.15 20.56 -15.08
C ARG A 25 2.69 20.52 -13.63
N ILE A 26 2.81 19.38 -12.96
CA ILE A 26 2.61 19.25 -11.51
C ILE A 26 3.66 18.29 -10.95
N PHE A 27 4.42 18.73 -9.94
CA PHE A 27 5.58 18.01 -9.40
C PHE A 27 6.59 17.60 -10.48
N GLY A 28 6.80 18.46 -11.48
CA GLY A 28 7.64 18.17 -12.63
C GLY A 28 7.05 17.21 -13.68
N LEU A 29 5.84 16.68 -13.47
CA LEU A 29 5.13 15.88 -14.46
C LEU A 29 4.41 16.78 -15.46
N TYR A 30 4.85 16.78 -16.71
CA TYR A 30 4.19 17.53 -17.78
C TYR A 30 2.76 17.03 -18.03
N LYS A 31 1.87 17.95 -18.40
CA LYS A 31 0.45 17.71 -18.66
C LYS A 31 0.19 16.55 -19.63
N ASP A 32 1.03 16.41 -20.66
CA ASP A 32 0.92 15.34 -21.66
C ASP A 32 1.19 13.94 -21.10
N ASN A 33 1.84 13.84 -19.94
CA ASN A 33 2.10 12.59 -19.23
C ASN A 33 1.02 12.25 -18.19
N LEU A 34 0.02 13.12 -18.01
CA LEU A 34 -1.05 12.90 -17.04
C LEU A 34 -2.09 11.95 -17.58
N PHE A 35 -2.48 10.99 -16.75
CA PHE A 35 -3.55 10.05 -17.09
C PHE A 35 -4.91 10.73 -16.98
N THR A 36 -5.67 10.74 -18.07
CA THR A 36 -7.06 11.23 -18.09
C THR A 36 -8.02 10.03 -18.23
N PRO A 37 -8.83 9.73 -17.20
CA PRO A 37 -9.77 8.61 -17.26
C PRO A 37 -10.89 8.88 -18.25
N LYS A 38 -11.32 7.86 -19.00
CA LYS A 38 -12.51 7.92 -19.86
C LYS A 38 -13.56 6.96 -19.35
N THR A 39 -14.83 7.35 -19.45
CA THR A 39 -15.92 6.48 -19.04
C THR A 39 -16.03 5.20 -19.90
N THR A 40 -15.45 5.22 -21.09
CA THR A 40 -15.40 4.10 -22.03
C THR A 40 -14.14 3.24 -21.91
N ASP A 41 -13.25 3.51 -20.95
CA ASP A 41 -12.04 2.69 -20.79
C ASP A 41 -12.43 1.24 -20.44
N PRO A 42 -11.90 0.23 -21.18
CA PRO A 42 -12.34 -1.17 -21.03
C PRO A 42 -11.79 -1.84 -19.76
N ILE A 43 -10.79 -1.23 -19.13
CA ILE A 43 -10.08 -1.78 -17.97
C ILE A 43 -10.64 -1.28 -16.63
N ARG A 44 -11.69 -0.45 -16.65
CA ARG A 44 -12.38 0.00 -15.43
C ARG A 44 -12.94 -1.20 -14.69
N MET A 45 -12.91 -1.17 -13.35
CA MET A 45 -13.43 -2.25 -12.53
C MET A 45 -14.08 -1.75 -11.25
N LEU A 46 -14.93 -2.57 -10.64
CA LEU A 46 -15.44 -2.36 -9.28
C LEU A 46 -14.62 -3.19 -8.30
N ARG A 47 -14.28 -2.61 -7.15
CA ARG A 47 -13.68 -3.31 -6.02
C ARG A 47 -14.19 -2.70 -4.73
N TYR A 48 -14.63 -3.51 -3.77
CA TYR A 48 -15.19 -3.01 -2.50
C TYR A 48 -16.41 -2.09 -2.70
N GLY A 49 -17.21 -2.35 -3.74
CA GLY A 49 -18.32 -1.49 -4.16
C GLY A 49 -17.90 -0.11 -4.71
N GLN A 50 -16.61 0.11 -4.98
CA GLN A 50 -16.07 1.37 -5.48
C GLN A 50 -15.49 1.22 -6.88
N LEU A 51 -15.72 2.22 -7.72
CA LEU A 51 -15.12 2.30 -9.05
C LEU A 51 -13.62 2.59 -8.98
N LEU A 52 -12.87 1.80 -9.73
CA LEU A 52 -11.51 2.06 -10.14
C LEU A 52 -11.49 2.42 -11.63
N GLU A 53 -11.02 3.63 -11.96
CA GLU A 53 -10.88 4.08 -13.35
C GLU A 53 -9.84 3.26 -14.13
N THR A 54 -8.88 2.64 -13.43
CA THR A 54 -7.94 1.64 -13.96
C THR A 54 -7.66 0.60 -12.87
N PRO A 55 -7.26 -0.63 -13.21
CA PRO A 55 -6.92 -1.65 -12.20
C PRO A 55 -5.49 -1.47 -11.68
N LEU A 56 -4.79 -0.41 -12.09
CA LEU A 56 -3.39 -0.16 -11.80
C LEU A 56 -3.25 0.65 -10.52
N GLY A 57 -2.14 0.41 -9.83
CA GLY A 57 -1.98 0.91 -8.48
C GLY A 57 -0.54 0.92 -8.03
N VAL A 58 -0.34 1.53 -6.87
CA VAL A 58 0.93 1.58 -6.18
C VAL A 58 0.82 0.81 -4.87
N ALA A 59 1.77 -0.11 -4.64
CA ALA A 59 1.80 -0.93 -3.42
C ALA A 59 2.24 -0.10 -2.19
N ALA A 60 1.98 -0.59 -0.97
CA ALA A 60 2.60 -0.01 0.23
C ALA A 60 4.13 0.00 0.08
N GLY A 61 4.74 1.17 0.14
CA GLY A 61 6.17 1.36 -0.04
C GLY A 61 6.58 2.82 0.13
N PRO A 62 7.85 3.16 -0.14
CA PRO A 62 8.37 4.52 0.02
C PRO A 62 7.54 5.59 -0.74
N HIS A 63 7.01 5.24 -1.91
CA HIS A 63 6.21 6.13 -2.76
C HIS A 63 4.78 6.39 -2.25
N THR A 64 4.27 5.63 -1.29
CA THR A 64 2.93 5.86 -0.68
C THR A 64 2.97 6.39 0.74
N GLN A 65 4.09 7.02 1.13
CA GLN A 65 4.27 7.61 2.46
C GLN A 65 4.02 9.12 2.49
N MET A 66 4.40 9.84 1.43
CA MET A 66 4.28 11.30 1.34
C MET A 66 3.15 11.71 0.40
N ALA A 67 2.44 12.78 0.74
CA ALA A 67 1.25 13.25 0.02
C ALA A 67 1.55 13.58 -1.45
N HIS A 68 2.68 14.26 -1.72
CA HIS A 68 3.08 14.61 -3.09
C HIS A 68 3.37 13.38 -3.95
N ASN A 69 3.95 12.31 -3.38
CA ASN A 69 4.20 11.06 -4.11
C ASN A 69 2.89 10.30 -4.40
N ILE A 70 1.95 10.31 -3.45
CA ILE A 70 0.61 9.73 -3.64
C ILE A 70 -0.14 10.48 -4.76
N ILE A 71 -0.14 11.81 -4.72
CA ILE A 71 -0.78 12.66 -5.74
C ILE A 71 -0.10 12.45 -7.10
N ALA A 72 1.23 12.43 -7.16
CA ALA A 72 1.98 12.16 -8.39
C ALA A 72 1.64 10.78 -8.99
N SER A 73 1.54 9.75 -8.14
CA SER A 73 1.13 8.41 -8.57
C SER A 73 -0.27 8.40 -9.17
N TRP A 74 -1.21 9.12 -8.53
CA TRP A 74 -2.57 9.26 -9.05
C TRP A 74 -2.63 10.04 -10.37
N LEU A 75 -1.85 11.13 -10.48
CA LEU A 75 -1.73 11.95 -11.68
C LEU A 75 -1.28 11.15 -12.91
N VAL A 76 -0.45 10.13 -12.72
CA VAL A 76 0.04 9.24 -13.80
C VAL A 76 -0.74 7.91 -13.92
N GLY A 77 -1.91 7.81 -13.27
CA GLY A 77 -2.88 6.75 -13.55
C GLY A 77 -3.07 5.68 -12.47
N ALA A 78 -2.38 5.78 -11.32
CA ALA A 78 -2.67 4.90 -10.21
C ALA A 78 -4.08 5.17 -9.66
N ARG A 79 -4.85 4.10 -9.43
CA ARG A 79 -6.21 4.15 -8.89
C ARG A 79 -6.41 3.23 -7.70
N TYR A 80 -5.64 2.14 -7.58
CA TYR A 80 -5.54 1.39 -6.33
C TYR A 80 -4.28 1.82 -5.57
N ILE A 81 -4.43 2.69 -4.57
CA ILE A 81 -3.29 3.26 -3.85
C ILE A 81 -3.23 2.64 -2.45
N GLU A 82 -2.32 1.68 -2.27
CA GLU A 82 -2.07 1.10 -0.96
C GLU A 82 -1.09 1.95 -0.17
N LEU A 83 -1.60 2.55 0.90
CA LEU A 83 -0.86 3.47 1.76
C LEU A 83 0.26 2.72 2.50
N LYS A 84 1.36 3.41 2.82
CA LYS A 84 2.50 2.80 3.54
C LYS A 84 2.02 2.17 4.85
N THR A 85 2.48 0.95 5.09
CA THR A 85 2.09 0.12 6.22
C THR A 85 2.35 0.84 7.54
N VAL A 86 1.31 0.99 8.35
CA VAL A 86 1.42 1.52 9.72
C VAL A 86 1.56 0.38 10.72
N GLN A 87 2.25 0.66 11.83
CA GLN A 87 2.43 -0.30 12.92
C GLN A 87 2.50 0.42 14.26
N THR A 88 2.25 -0.28 15.38
CA THR A 88 2.25 0.36 16.71
C THR A 88 3.60 0.96 17.10
N LEU A 89 4.71 0.41 16.59
CA LEU A 89 6.06 0.90 16.82
C LEU A 89 6.44 1.86 15.68
N ASP A 90 6.15 3.14 15.88
CA ASP A 90 6.27 4.19 14.87
C ASP A 90 7.45 5.16 15.11
N GLU A 91 8.36 4.78 16.02
CA GLU A 91 9.65 5.40 16.23
C GLU A 91 10.74 4.34 16.04
N LEU A 92 11.32 4.31 14.83
CA LEU A 92 12.33 3.33 14.45
C LEU A 92 13.63 4.02 14.02
N GLU A 93 14.75 3.49 14.50
CA GLU A 93 16.05 3.78 13.90
C GLU A 93 16.28 2.87 12.70
N VAL A 94 16.24 3.46 11.50
CA VAL A 94 16.47 2.74 10.25
C VAL A 94 17.95 2.79 9.91
N THR A 95 18.56 1.62 9.70
CA THR A 95 19.92 1.51 9.17
C THR A 95 20.00 2.16 7.78
N LYS A 96 20.96 3.07 7.56
CA LYS A 96 21.13 3.81 6.29
C LYS A 96 22.51 3.58 5.67
N PRO A 97 22.64 3.54 4.33
CA PRO A 97 21.56 3.52 3.34
C PRO A 97 20.68 2.27 3.47
N CYS A 98 19.38 2.40 3.19
CA CYS A 98 18.38 1.38 3.51
C CYS A 98 17.73 0.72 2.29
N ILE A 99 17.89 1.33 1.12
CA ILE A 99 17.37 0.87 -0.16
C ILE A 99 18.51 0.98 -1.17
N ASP A 100 18.70 -0.10 -1.90
CA ASP A 100 19.56 -0.21 -3.07
C ASP A 100 18.67 -0.58 -4.25
N MET A 101 18.67 0.24 -5.30
CA MET A 101 17.73 0.14 -6.41
C MET A 101 18.50 0.19 -7.73
N GLU A 102 19.02 -0.97 -8.12
CA GLU A 102 19.64 -1.20 -9.43
C GLU A 102 18.58 -1.73 -10.41
N ASP A 103 18.63 -3.02 -10.81
CA ASP A 103 17.55 -3.70 -11.54
C ASP A 103 16.60 -4.45 -10.59
N GLU A 104 17.14 -5.23 -9.66
CA GLU A 104 16.40 -5.67 -8.48
C GLU A 104 16.55 -4.65 -7.36
N GLY A 105 15.46 -4.41 -6.63
CA GLY A 105 15.49 -3.55 -5.46
C GLY A 105 15.79 -4.37 -4.21
N TYR A 106 16.76 -3.96 -3.41
CA TYR A 106 17.06 -4.56 -2.12
C TYR A 106 16.80 -3.53 -1.03
N ASN A 107 16.11 -3.93 0.04
CA ASN A 107 15.94 -3.07 1.21
C ASN A 107 16.30 -3.78 2.51
N CYS A 108 16.83 -3.02 3.47
CA CYS A 108 17.00 -3.42 4.86
C CYS A 108 16.17 -2.54 5.82
N GLU A 109 15.34 -1.63 5.29
CA GLU A 109 14.39 -0.86 6.10
C GLU A 109 13.16 -1.67 6.55
N TRP A 110 12.57 -1.19 7.65
CA TRP A 110 11.29 -1.61 8.17
C TRP A 110 10.15 -0.67 7.73
N SER A 111 8.93 -1.06 8.08
CA SER A 111 7.65 -0.65 7.49
C SER A 111 7.41 0.84 7.28
N GLN A 112 7.92 1.74 8.14
CA GLN A 112 7.48 3.14 8.20
C GLN A 112 8.54 4.06 8.82
N GLU A 113 8.80 5.24 8.24
CA GLU A 113 9.67 6.28 8.84
C GLU A 113 8.90 7.44 9.50
N LEU A 114 7.64 7.67 9.12
CA LEU A 114 6.78 8.67 9.74
C LEU A 114 6.01 8.08 10.92
N LYS A 115 5.71 8.90 11.93
CA LYS A 115 4.77 8.52 12.99
C LYS A 115 3.37 8.24 12.40
N ILE A 116 2.55 7.45 13.09
CA ILE A 116 1.18 7.12 12.63
C ILE A 116 0.37 8.40 12.37
N LYS A 117 0.43 9.37 13.29
CA LYS A 117 -0.29 10.65 13.15
C LYS A 117 0.21 11.47 11.96
N ASP A 118 1.50 11.42 11.70
CA ASP A 118 2.14 12.13 10.61
C ASP A 118 1.79 11.48 9.26
N SER A 119 1.68 10.15 9.22
CA SER A 119 1.24 9.41 8.04
C SER A 119 -0.23 9.68 7.73
N TYR A 120 -1.09 9.67 8.75
CA TYR A 120 -2.49 10.09 8.59
C TYR A 120 -2.60 11.51 8.00
N ASP A 121 -1.79 12.46 8.46
CA ASP A 121 -1.81 13.83 7.94
C ASP A 121 -1.44 13.88 6.46
N GLU A 122 -0.41 13.15 6.02
CA GLU A 122 -0.01 13.04 4.61
C GLU A 122 -1.12 12.37 3.77
N TYR A 123 -1.76 11.33 4.28
CA TYR A 123 -2.84 10.63 3.57
C TYR A 123 -4.07 11.52 3.42
N LEU A 124 -4.43 12.28 4.46
CA LEU A 124 -5.52 13.25 4.40
C LEU A 124 -5.21 14.41 3.44
N ASN A 125 -3.96 14.88 3.41
CA ASN A 125 -3.52 15.90 2.45
C ASN A 125 -3.68 15.40 1.02
N ALA A 126 -3.24 14.17 0.72
CA ALA A 126 -3.40 13.57 -0.60
C ALA A 126 -4.87 13.36 -0.97
N TRP A 127 -5.68 12.85 -0.04
CA TRP A 127 -7.12 12.63 -0.23
C TRP A 127 -7.83 13.93 -0.64
N ILE A 128 -7.63 15.01 0.11
CA ILE A 128 -8.23 16.31 -0.17
C ILE A 128 -7.76 16.85 -1.52
N LEU A 129 -6.45 16.86 -1.77
CA LEU A 129 -5.89 17.49 -2.96
C LEU A 129 -6.23 16.73 -4.25
N ILE A 130 -6.32 15.40 -4.21
CA ILE A 130 -6.77 14.60 -5.37
C ILE A 130 -8.22 14.98 -5.74
N HIS A 131 -9.12 15.10 -4.76
CA HIS A 131 -10.50 15.50 -5.05
C HIS A 131 -10.59 16.94 -5.59
N LEU A 132 -9.78 17.87 -5.07
CA LEU A 132 -9.72 19.23 -5.61
C LEU A 132 -9.17 19.25 -7.04
N LEU A 133 -8.17 18.42 -7.34
CA LEU A 133 -7.62 18.27 -8.69
C LEU A 133 -8.65 17.68 -9.65
N LYS A 134 -9.40 16.64 -9.25
CA LYS A 134 -10.50 16.09 -10.05
C LYS A 134 -11.52 17.16 -10.45
N HIS A 135 -12.01 17.93 -9.48
CA HIS A 135 -12.96 19.01 -9.75
C HIS A 135 -12.33 20.07 -10.67
N LYS A 136 -11.08 20.47 -10.42
CA LYS A 136 -10.37 21.45 -11.23
C LYS A 136 -10.11 21.00 -12.68
N PHE A 137 -9.92 19.69 -12.89
CA PHE A 137 -9.81 19.10 -14.23
C PHE A 137 -11.17 18.85 -14.92
N GLY A 138 -12.28 19.12 -14.22
CA GLY A 138 -13.63 18.90 -14.74
C GLY A 138 -13.99 17.42 -14.91
N TRP A 139 -13.39 16.53 -14.11
CA TRP A 139 -13.71 15.10 -14.13
C TRP A 139 -14.99 14.86 -13.31
N ASP A 140 -15.93 14.06 -13.83
CA ASP A 140 -17.26 13.84 -13.23
C ASP A 140 -17.21 13.47 -11.74
N ASP A 141 -18.07 14.12 -10.95
CA ASP A 141 -18.05 14.13 -9.47
C ASP A 141 -18.92 13.04 -8.83
N LYS A 142 -19.43 12.08 -9.60
CA LYS A 142 -20.35 11.05 -9.06
C LYS A 142 -19.66 10.03 -8.16
N GLU A 143 -18.41 9.68 -8.46
CA GLU A 143 -17.62 8.69 -7.73
C GLU A 143 -16.15 9.15 -7.63
N SER A 144 -15.42 8.67 -6.62
CA SER A 144 -13.99 8.98 -6.47
C SER A 144 -13.18 8.49 -7.67
N GLY A 145 -13.48 7.29 -8.19
CA GLY A 145 -12.76 6.67 -9.30
C GLY A 145 -11.40 6.07 -8.92
N PHE A 146 -11.01 6.14 -7.65
CA PHE A 146 -9.81 5.57 -7.05
C PHE A 146 -10.12 5.09 -5.62
N ILE A 147 -9.26 4.23 -5.10
CA ILE A 147 -9.33 3.66 -3.75
C ILE A 147 -8.02 3.95 -3.03
N PHE A 148 -8.11 4.45 -1.80
CA PHE A 148 -7.02 4.34 -0.83
C PHE A 148 -7.23 3.03 -0.06
N ASN A 149 -6.24 2.14 -0.10
CA ASN A 149 -6.22 0.91 0.68
C ASN A 149 -5.32 1.10 1.89
N LEU A 150 -5.86 0.82 3.08
CA LEU A 150 -5.07 0.85 4.31
C LEU A 150 -4.04 -0.27 4.27
N SER A 151 -2.87 -0.06 4.87
CA SER A 151 -1.95 -1.16 5.16
C SER A 151 -1.57 -1.11 6.62
N VAL A 152 -1.69 -2.26 7.29
CA VAL A 152 -1.26 -2.44 8.69
C VAL A 152 -0.40 -3.68 8.78
N GLY A 153 0.60 -3.66 9.66
CA GLY A 153 1.40 -4.83 9.97
C GLY A 153 1.89 -4.74 11.41
N TYR A 154 1.67 -5.79 12.19
CA TYR A 154 2.26 -6.09 13.49
C TYR A 154 1.60 -7.40 13.99
N ASN A 155 1.82 -7.77 15.25
CA ASN A 155 0.95 -8.74 15.93
C ASN A 155 -0.41 -8.11 16.35
N LEU A 156 -1.38 -8.93 16.72
CA LEU A 156 -2.72 -8.50 17.13
C LEU A 156 -2.66 -7.53 18.30
N ASP A 157 -1.85 -7.81 19.32
CA ASP A 157 -1.70 -6.96 20.50
C ASP A 157 -1.29 -5.52 20.13
N GLY A 158 -0.39 -5.36 19.16
CA GLY A 158 -0.02 -4.04 18.65
C GLY A 158 -1.09 -3.40 17.79
N ILE A 159 -1.82 -4.17 16.98
CA ILE A 159 -2.95 -3.65 16.20
C ILE A 159 -4.07 -3.16 17.13
N LEU A 160 -4.24 -3.78 18.28
CA LEU A 160 -5.20 -3.36 19.31
C LEU A 160 -4.74 -2.15 20.13
N LYS A 161 -3.51 -1.65 19.94
CA LYS A 161 -3.03 -0.47 20.68
C LYS A 161 -3.79 0.81 20.30
N PRO A 162 -3.93 1.76 21.24
CA PRO A 162 -4.72 2.97 21.03
C PRO A 162 -4.31 3.81 19.82
N ASN A 163 -3.02 3.86 19.47
CA ASN A 163 -2.53 4.63 18.32
C ASN A 163 -2.95 4.02 16.98
N VAL A 164 -2.94 2.69 16.84
CA VAL A 164 -3.43 2.00 15.64
C VAL A 164 -4.95 2.06 15.56
N GLN A 165 -5.66 1.90 16.68
CA GLN A 165 -7.12 2.06 16.72
C GLN A 165 -7.54 3.48 16.35
N TRP A 166 -6.85 4.50 16.89
CA TRP A 166 -7.04 5.89 16.50
C TRP A 166 -6.87 6.09 14.99
N PHE A 167 -5.86 5.46 14.38
CA PHE A 167 -5.65 5.53 12.95
C PHE A 167 -6.84 4.95 12.17
N PHE A 168 -7.30 3.75 12.51
CA PHE A 168 -8.47 3.17 11.86
C PHE A 168 -9.73 4.03 11.99
N ASP A 169 -9.96 4.63 13.16
CA ASP A 169 -11.12 5.50 13.39
C ASP A 169 -11.04 6.75 12.52
N LYS A 170 -9.85 7.34 12.38
CA LYS A 170 -9.62 8.52 11.54
C LYS A 170 -9.68 8.24 10.05
N MET A 171 -9.22 7.07 9.62
CA MET A 171 -9.38 6.65 8.22
C MET A 171 -10.84 6.34 7.88
N ASN A 172 -11.63 5.86 8.86
CA ASN A 172 -13.06 5.65 8.70
C ASN A 172 -13.86 6.98 8.72
N ASN A 173 -13.43 7.97 9.50
CA ASN A 173 -14.06 9.28 9.54
C ASN A 173 -13.06 10.39 9.89
N CYS A 174 -12.68 11.17 8.87
CA CYS A 174 -11.76 12.29 8.95
C CYS A 174 -12.46 13.66 9.01
N LYS A 175 -13.78 13.72 9.21
CA LYS A 175 -14.58 14.95 9.00
C LYS A 175 -13.97 16.20 9.67
N ILE A 176 -13.58 16.09 10.93
CA ILE A 176 -13.07 17.24 11.71
C ILE A 176 -11.75 17.75 11.11
N GLU A 177 -10.77 16.87 10.93
CA GLU A 177 -9.47 17.24 10.38
C GLU A 177 -9.56 17.68 8.92
N LYS A 178 -10.45 17.06 8.14
CA LYS A 178 -10.74 17.45 6.77
C LYS A 178 -11.31 18.86 6.74
N ASP A 179 -12.36 19.15 7.50
CA ASP A 179 -13.02 20.47 7.50
C ASP A 179 -12.04 21.59 7.88
N ASN A 180 -11.15 21.36 8.88
CA ASN A 180 -10.09 22.31 9.23
C ASN A 180 -9.13 22.59 8.06
N LYS A 181 -8.74 21.55 7.31
CA LYS A 181 -7.87 21.70 6.12
C LYS A 181 -8.60 22.39 4.97
N LEU A 182 -9.89 22.13 4.79
CA LEU A 182 -10.72 22.82 3.79
C LEU A 182 -10.88 24.32 4.13
N GLU A 183 -11.01 24.68 5.41
CA GLU A 183 -11.04 26.09 5.82
C GLU A 183 -9.75 26.81 5.44
N ILE A 184 -8.59 26.20 5.67
CA ILE A 184 -7.29 26.76 5.26
C ILE A 184 -7.24 26.94 3.72
N LEU A 185 -7.67 25.92 2.97
CA LEU A 185 -7.63 25.94 1.50
C LEU A 185 -8.68 26.85 0.86
N SER A 186 -9.77 27.18 1.57
CA SER A 186 -10.86 28.04 1.07
C SER A 186 -10.37 29.42 0.60
N LYS A 187 -9.29 29.92 1.21
CA LYS A 187 -8.62 31.18 0.84
C LYS A 187 -7.98 31.12 -0.55
N PHE A 188 -7.68 29.93 -1.05
CA PHE A 188 -6.93 29.71 -2.29
C PHE A 188 -7.73 28.95 -3.36
N TYR A 189 -8.83 28.29 -2.99
CA TYR A 189 -9.74 27.58 -3.89
C TYR A 189 -11.20 28.01 -3.59
N PRO A 190 -11.73 29.07 -4.22
CA PRO A 190 -13.05 29.62 -3.89
C PRO A 190 -14.21 28.62 -4.06
N GLU A 191 -14.08 27.68 -5.01
CA GLU A 191 -15.11 26.68 -5.31
C GLU A 191 -15.05 25.44 -4.40
N ILE A 192 -14.29 25.49 -3.30
CA ILE A 192 -14.02 24.31 -2.46
C ILE A 192 -15.29 23.67 -1.89
N HIS A 193 -16.31 24.48 -1.64
CA HIS A 193 -17.61 24.06 -1.13
C HIS A 193 -18.44 23.25 -2.15
N LYS A 194 -18.09 23.31 -3.44
CA LYS A 194 -18.71 22.50 -4.49
C LYS A 194 -18.11 21.09 -4.57
N VAL A 195 -16.89 20.91 -4.07
CA VAL A 195 -16.16 19.65 -4.16
C VAL A 195 -16.64 18.67 -3.11
N LYS A 196 -17.21 17.54 -3.56
CA LYS A 196 -17.65 16.47 -2.68
C LYS A 196 -16.48 15.59 -2.27
N ILE A 197 -15.98 15.81 -1.06
CA ILE A 197 -14.90 15.01 -0.47
C ILE A 197 -15.48 14.09 0.61
N PRO A 198 -15.46 12.76 0.44
CA PRO A 198 -15.98 11.83 1.43
C PRO A 198 -15.24 11.96 2.77
N ASN A 199 -15.97 11.74 3.88
CA ASN A 199 -15.38 11.74 5.22
C ASN A 199 -14.67 10.42 5.54
N GLN A 200 -15.06 9.33 4.88
CA GLN A 200 -14.37 8.04 4.97
C GLN A 200 -13.30 8.01 3.88
N ILE A 201 -12.03 7.86 4.30
CA ILE A 201 -10.90 7.75 3.37
C ILE A 201 -10.81 6.32 2.83
N SER A 202 -11.06 5.34 3.69
CA SER A 202 -11.01 3.93 3.30
C SER A 202 -11.93 3.05 4.14
N ASN A 203 -12.48 2.01 3.50
CA ASN A 203 -13.25 0.91 4.10
C ASN A 203 -12.55 -0.45 3.89
N ASN A 204 -11.30 -0.44 3.43
CA ASN A 204 -10.59 -1.64 3.03
C ASN A 204 -9.12 -1.60 3.49
N ILE A 205 -8.56 -2.78 3.77
CA ILE A 205 -7.25 -2.91 4.40
C ILE A 205 -6.49 -4.11 3.86
N THR A 206 -5.17 -3.96 3.78
CA THR A 206 -4.21 -5.03 3.58
C THR A 206 -3.46 -5.29 4.88
N LEU A 207 -3.52 -6.53 5.37
CA LEU A 207 -2.62 -7.01 6.42
C LEU A 207 -1.28 -7.38 5.76
N SER A 208 -0.26 -6.58 6.03
CA SER A 208 1.12 -6.90 5.67
C SER A 208 1.70 -7.84 6.71
N THR A 209 1.74 -9.15 6.41
CA THR A 209 2.30 -10.14 7.32
C THR A 209 3.81 -9.95 7.42
N MET A 210 4.33 -9.94 8.66
CA MET A 210 5.77 -10.01 8.88
C MET A 210 6.29 -11.38 8.46
N HIS A 211 7.54 -11.44 7.99
CA HIS A 211 8.24 -12.71 7.85
C HIS A 211 8.27 -13.41 9.21
N GLY A 212 7.93 -14.70 9.22
CA GLY A 212 7.87 -15.52 10.44
C GLY A 212 6.58 -15.41 11.26
N CYS A 213 5.58 -14.68 10.77
CA CYS A 213 4.30 -14.56 11.47
C CYS A 213 3.53 -15.90 11.43
N PRO A 214 3.15 -16.48 12.59
CA PRO A 214 2.38 -17.72 12.65
C PRO A 214 1.01 -17.61 11.96
N SER A 215 0.55 -18.71 11.36
CA SER A 215 -0.75 -18.74 10.65
C SER A 215 -1.93 -18.35 11.54
N ASP A 216 -1.95 -18.80 12.80
CA ASP A 216 -3.03 -18.53 13.72
C ASP A 216 -3.08 -17.04 14.11
N GLU A 217 -1.92 -16.38 14.20
CA GLU A 217 -1.82 -14.94 14.44
C GLU A 217 -2.36 -14.15 13.24
N ILE A 218 -1.97 -14.53 12.02
CA ILE A 218 -2.49 -13.90 10.78
C ILE A 218 -4.01 -14.07 10.71
N GLU A 219 -4.53 -15.26 11.01
CA GLU A 219 -5.96 -15.54 11.00
C GLU A 219 -6.71 -14.71 12.04
N LYS A 220 -6.20 -14.62 13.28
CA LYS A 220 -6.80 -13.81 14.36
C LYS A 220 -6.90 -12.34 13.96
N ILE A 221 -5.83 -11.78 13.40
CA ILE A 221 -5.83 -10.40 12.91
C ILE A 221 -6.83 -10.24 11.76
N GLY A 222 -6.82 -11.16 10.79
CA GLY A 222 -7.76 -11.15 9.67
C GLY A 222 -9.22 -11.15 10.14
N LYS A 223 -9.57 -12.03 11.08
CA LYS A 223 -10.90 -12.07 11.69
C LYS A 223 -11.24 -10.78 12.42
N TYR A 224 -10.32 -10.24 13.22
CA TYR A 224 -10.55 -8.95 13.88
C TYR A 224 -10.86 -7.81 12.89
N LEU A 225 -10.12 -7.71 11.79
CA LEU A 225 -10.34 -6.69 10.76
C LEU A 225 -11.70 -6.87 10.04
N ILE A 226 -12.13 -8.11 9.85
CA ILE A 226 -13.40 -8.47 9.21
C ILE A 226 -14.59 -8.31 10.17
N GLU A 227 -14.52 -8.90 11.36
CA GLU A 227 -15.62 -9.04 12.31
C GLU A 227 -15.83 -7.76 13.12
N GLU A 228 -14.76 -7.20 13.68
CA GLU A 228 -14.85 -6.05 14.58
C GLU A 228 -14.76 -4.73 13.82
N ARG A 229 -13.83 -4.61 12.87
CA ARG A 229 -13.64 -3.38 12.09
C ARG A 229 -14.54 -3.29 10.85
N LYS A 230 -15.17 -4.40 10.43
CA LYS A 230 -16.00 -4.48 9.20
C LYS A 230 -15.30 -3.96 7.94
N LEU A 231 -14.01 -4.25 7.80
CA LEU A 231 -13.22 -3.83 6.64
C LEU A 231 -13.15 -4.93 5.59
N HIS A 232 -13.21 -4.55 4.31
CA HIS A 232 -12.78 -5.46 3.24
C HIS A 232 -11.29 -5.75 3.42
N THR A 233 -10.94 -7.01 3.59
CA THR A 233 -9.63 -7.39 4.13
C THR A 233 -8.84 -8.20 3.12
N THR A 234 -7.61 -7.78 2.87
CA THR A 234 -6.66 -8.48 2.01
C THR A 234 -5.48 -8.97 2.85
N ILE A 235 -5.05 -10.21 2.67
CA ILE A 235 -3.82 -10.71 3.32
C ILE A 235 -2.69 -10.70 2.29
N LYS A 236 -1.60 -10.00 2.61
CA LYS A 236 -0.40 -9.97 1.76
C LYS A 236 0.51 -11.11 2.17
N LEU A 237 0.78 -12.05 1.26
CA LEU A 237 1.55 -13.26 1.53
C LEU A 237 2.98 -13.17 1.00
N ASN A 238 3.90 -13.89 1.64
CA ASN A 238 5.31 -13.90 1.27
C ASN A 238 5.58 -14.82 0.05
N PRO A 239 6.60 -14.54 -0.76
CA PRO A 239 6.94 -15.35 -1.94
C PRO A 239 7.35 -16.80 -1.60
N THR A 240 7.88 -17.00 -0.39
CA THR A 240 8.32 -18.29 0.17
C THR A 240 7.21 -19.34 0.17
N LEU A 241 5.94 -18.92 0.16
CA LEU A 241 4.77 -19.79 0.07
C LEU A 241 4.75 -20.68 -1.19
N LEU A 242 5.47 -20.29 -2.25
CA LEU A 242 5.63 -21.13 -3.45
C LEU A 242 6.41 -22.43 -3.18
N GLY A 243 7.25 -22.45 -2.13
CA GLY A 243 8.12 -23.55 -1.76
C GLY A 243 9.55 -23.39 -2.29
N ALA A 244 10.52 -23.86 -1.50
CA ALA A 244 11.94 -23.62 -1.72
C ALA A 244 12.47 -24.10 -3.08
N GLU A 245 12.15 -25.34 -3.45
CA GLU A 245 12.62 -25.94 -4.70
C GLU A 245 12.10 -25.15 -5.92
N ARG A 246 10.80 -24.91 -5.99
CA ARG A 246 10.18 -24.21 -7.12
C ARG A 246 10.63 -22.76 -7.20
N LEU A 247 10.73 -22.08 -6.07
CA LEU A 247 11.20 -20.69 -6.01
C LEU A 247 12.64 -20.58 -6.53
N ARG A 248 13.58 -21.37 -6.00
CA ARG A 248 14.98 -21.34 -6.41
C ARG A 248 15.17 -21.79 -7.86
N TYR A 249 14.39 -22.78 -8.32
CA TYR A 249 14.39 -23.18 -9.72
C TYR A 249 14.02 -22.02 -10.65
N ILE A 250 12.97 -21.25 -10.33
CA ILE A 250 12.58 -20.09 -11.12
C ILE A 250 13.67 -19.01 -11.02
N LEU A 251 14.01 -18.60 -9.80
CA LEU A 251 14.89 -17.47 -9.53
C LEU A 251 16.31 -17.70 -10.07
N ASN A 252 16.93 -18.81 -9.68
CA ASN A 252 18.35 -19.07 -9.91
C ASN A 252 18.57 -19.87 -11.20
N ASN A 253 17.84 -20.97 -11.40
CA ASN A 253 18.12 -21.87 -12.52
C ASN A 253 17.53 -21.38 -13.85
N LYS A 254 16.34 -20.76 -13.83
CA LYS A 254 15.67 -20.30 -15.06
C LYS A 254 15.96 -18.86 -15.41
N LEU A 255 15.90 -17.97 -14.43
CA LEU A 255 16.11 -16.54 -14.66
C LEU A 255 17.58 -16.11 -14.47
N GLY A 256 18.39 -16.91 -13.79
CA GLY A 256 19.82 -16.64 -13.62
C GLY A 256 20.14 -15.57 -12.58
N TYR A 257 19.17 -15.14 -11.76
CA TYR A 257 19.41 -14.18 -10.69
C TYR A 257 20.35 -14.77 -9.64
N LYS A 258 21.37 -14.00 -9.25
CA LYS A 258 22.38 -14.39 -8.25
C LYS A 258 21.95 -14.05 -6.82
N VAL A 259 20.65 -14.11 -6.55
CA VAL A 259 20.07 -13.87 -5.23
C VAL A 259 20.10 -15.17 -4.43
N THR A 260 20.68 -15.12 -3.23
CA THR A 260 20.71 -16.28 -2.32
C THR A 260 19.56 -16.18 -1.32
N VAL A 261 18.63 -17.11 -1.40
CA VAL A 261 17.52 -17.25 -0.46
C VAL A 261 17.88 -18.37 0.53
N PRO A 262 18.09 -18.07 1.82
CA PRO A 262 18.42 -19.09 2.82
C PRO A 262 17.27 -20.07 3.07
N ASP A 263 17.56 -21.25 3.63
CA ASP A 263 16.51 -22.24 3.96
C ASP A 263 15.61 -21.73 5.10
N GLU A 264 16.22 -20.99 6.03
CA GLU A 264 15.58 -20.36 7.17
C GLU A 264 14.40 -19.48 6.75
N ALA A 265 14.48 -18.79 5.60
CA ALA A 265 13.39 -17.97 5.05
C ALA A 265 12.11 -18.78 4.80
N PHE A 266 12.23 -20.09 4.51
CA PHE A 266 11.08 -20.97 4.33
C PHE A 266 10.64 -21.63 5.62
N GLU A 267 11.56 -21.82 6.58
CA GLU A 267 11.30 -22.53 7.84
C GLU A 267 10.35 -21.76 8.75
N HIS A 268 10.55 -20.45 8.90
CA HIS A 268 9.73 -19.62 9.79
C HIS A 268 8.44 -19.11 9.14
N ASP A 269 8.41 -18.97 7.80
CA ASP A 269 7.26 -18.44 7.09
C ASP A 269 6.07 -19.42 7.02
N LEU A 270 4.89 -18.84 6.76
CA LEU A 270 3.61 -19.54 6.60
C LEU A 270 3.74 -20.73 5.63
N LYS A 271 3.30 -21.92 6.09
CA LYS A 271 3.28 -23.13 5.26
C LYS A 271 2.07 -23.14 4.34
N TYR A 272 2.21 -23.82 3.20
CA TYR A 272 1.20 -23.85 2.17
C TYR A 272 -0.15 -24.43 2.65
N GLU A 273 -0.11 -25.58 3.33
CA GLU A 273 -1.32 -26.22 3.86
C GLU A 273 -2.05 -25.34 4.88
N ASP A 274 -1.30 -24.71 5.81
CA ASP A 274 -1.86 -23.79 6.80
C ASP A 274 -2.45 -22.55 6.13
N ALA A 275 -1.81 -22.04 5.07
CA ALA A 275 -2.35 -20.94 4.28
C ALA A 275 -3.71 -21.29 3.66
N LEU A 276 -3.87 -22.50 3.09
CA LEU A 276 -5.15 -22.94 2.52
C LEU A 276 -6.26 -22.97 3.59
N LEU A 277 -5.97 -23.48 4.78
CA LEU A 277 -6.93 -23.52 5.90
C LEU A 277 -7.33 -22.10 6.34
N MET A 278 -6.34 -21.23 6.54
CA MET A 278 -6.55 -19.84 6.92
C MET A 278 -7.38 -19.08 5.87
N ILE A 279 -7.05 -19.22 4.58
CA ILE A 279 -7.75 -18.55 3.48
C ILE A 279 -9.22 -18.97 3.46
N ASN A 280 -9.52 -20.27 3.56
CA ASN A 280 -10.90 -20.76 3.61
C ASN A 280 -11.67 -20.19 4.81
N SER A 281 -11.03 -20.15 5.98
CA SER A 281 -11.61 -19.59 7.21
C SER A 281 -11.94 -18.10 7.04
N LEU A 282 -11.01 -17.31 6.52
CA LEU A 282 -11.21 -15.86 6.32
C LEU A 282 -12.20 -15.54 5.20
N GLN A 283 -12.26 -16.34 4.13
CA GLN A 283 -13.29 -16.22 3.10
C GLN A 283 -14.69 -16.43 3.69
N LYS A 284 -14.86 -17.47 4.53
CA LYS A 284 -16.13 -17.73 5.23
C LYS A 284 -16.50 -16.58 6.17
N CYS A 285 -15.54 -16.15 6.99
CA CYS A 285 -15.71 -15.03 7.92
C CYS A 285 -16.14 -13.74 7.18
N ALA A 286 -15.50 -13.40 6.06
CA ALA A 286 -15.86 -12.22 5.26
C ALA A 286 -17.29 -12.31 4.69
N LYS A 287 -17.68 -13.50 4.20
CA LYS A 287 -19.05 -13.75 3.72
C LYS A 287 -20.09 -13.56 4.83
N GLU A 288 -19.83 -14.06 6.03
CA GLU A 288 -20.73 -13.92 7.19
C GLU A 288 -20.85 -12.45 7.65
N ASN A 289 -19.86 -11.61 7.34
CA ASN A 289 -19.81 -10.20 7.72
C ASN A 289 -20.16 -9.22 6.59
N ASN A 290 -20.55 -9.71 5.41
CA ASN A 290 -20.85 -8.90 4.21
C ASN A 290 -19.71 -7.97 3.79
N VAL A 291 -18.47 -8.44 3.90
CA VAL A 291 -17.27 -7.77 3.37
C VAL A 291 -16.55 -8.66 2.35
N GLU A 292 -15.62 -8.07 1.62
CA GLU A 292 -14.82 -8.81 0.63
C GLU A 292 -13.50 -9.23 1.25
N PHE A 293 -13.07 -10.45 0.91
CA PHE A 293 -11.75 -10.97 1.27
C PHE A 293 -10.90 -11.18 0.02
N GLY A 294 -9.60 -10.88 0.11
CA GLY A 294 -8.67 -11.09 -1.00
C GLY A 294 -7.27 -11.44 -0.55
N LEU A 295 -6.42 -11.76 -1.52
CA LEU A 295 -5.00 -12.01 -1.32
C LEU A 295 -4.17 -11.02 -2.13
N LYS A 296 -3.01 -10.65 -1.59
CA LYS A 296 -2.00 -9.88 -2.30
C LYS A 296 -0.72 -10.69 -2.40
N LEU A 297 -0.34 -10.99 -3.63
CA LEU A 297 0.80 -11.83 -3.97
C LEU A 297 1.81 -10.95 -4.72
N THR A 298 2.97 -10.62 -4.14
CA THR A 298 3.50 -11.05 -2.84
C THR A 298 4.15 -9.88 -2.09
N ASN A 299 4.63 -10.14 -0.88
CA ASN A 299 5.65 -9.30 -0.25
C ASN A 299 7.01 -9.43 -0.96
N THR A 300 7.99 -8.69 -0.47
CA THR A 300 9.40 -8.87 -0.84
C THR A 300 9.93 -10.26 -0.43
N LEU A 301 11.02 -10.69 -1.06
CA LEU A 301 11.67 -11.96 -0.78
C LEU A 301 12.88 -11.76 0.12
N GLU A 302 12.87 -12.39 1.28
CA GLU A 302 14.04 -12.44 2.16
C GLU A 302 15.22 -13.13 1.45
N SER A 303 16.41 -12.53 1.58
CA SER A 303 17.63 -12.95 0.88
C SER A 303 18.88 -12.51 1.63
N LEU A 304 20.01 -13.19 1.41
CA LEU A 304 21.28 -12.79 2.00
C LEU A 304 21.75 -11.46 1.41
N ASN A 305 22.29 -10.59 2.26
CA ASN A 305 22.88 -9.34 1.81
C ASN A 305 24.18 -9.58 1.03
N SER A 306 24.05 -9.56 -0.29
CA SER A 306 25.17 -9.61 -1.23
C SER A 306 25.46 -8.26 -1.89
N THR A 307 24.70 -7.22 -1.56
CA THR A 307 24.83 -5.88 -2.15
C THR A 307 26.11 -5.18 -1.70
N ASN A 308 26.60 -4.23 -2.50
CA ASN A 308 27.75 -3.40 -2.12
C ASN A 308 27.33 -2.09 -1.44
N TRP A 309 26.06 -1.71 -1.58
CA TRP A 309 25.57 -0.41 -1.15
C TRP A 309 24.92 -0.45 0.23
N LEU A 310 24.31 -1.57 0.64
CA LEU A 310 23.68 -1.69 1.95
C LEU A 310 24.69 -2.07 3.04
N PRO A 311 24.50 -1.61 4.29
CA PRO A 311 25.42 -1.88 5.39
C PRO A 311 25.63 -3.38 5.65
N LYS A 312 26.90 -3.81 5.67
CA LYS A 312 27.29 -5.21 5.88
C LYS A 312 26.89 -5.80 7.24
N LYS A 313 26.50 -4.95 8.21
CA LYS A 313 25.94 -5.39 9.49
C LYS A 313 24.54 -6.02 9.33
N GLU A 314 23.83 -5.67 8.25
CA GLU A 314 22.55 -6.28 7.90
C GLU A 314 22.85 -7.52 7.06
N ASN A 315 22.77 -8.71 7.66
CA ASN A 315 23.06 -9.97 6.95
C ASN A 315 21.92 -10.36 6.00
N MET A 316 20.71 -9.86 6.26
CA MET A 316 19.49 -10.14 5.51
C MET A 316 18.97 -8.87 4.86
N VAL A 317 18.48 -9.01 3.63
CA VAL A 317 17.81 -7.95 2.85
C VAL A 317 16.57 -8.53 2.18
N TYR A 318 15.66 -7.63 1.82
CA TYR A 318 14.42 -7.96 1.16
C TYR A 318 14.50 -7.57 -0.32
N THR A 319 14.51 -8.58 -1.19
CA THR A 319 14.55 -8.41 -2.65
C THR A 319 13.16 -8.05 -3.16
N SER A 320 13.11 -7.16 -4.15
CA SER A 320 11.93 -6.64 -4.85
C SER A 320 12.23 -6.51 -6.35
N GLY A 321 11.21 -6.24 -7.16
CA GLY A 321 11.38 -5.96 -8.59
C GLY A 321 11.13 -7.16 -9.51
N ARG A 322 11.65 -7.08 -10.74
CA ARG A 322 11.32 -8.00 -11.84
C ARG A 322 11.61 -9.47 -11.52
N ALA A 323 12.62 -9.74 -10.69
CA ALA A 323 12.99 -11.08 -10.24
C ALA A 323 11.83 -11.84 -9.59
N LEU A 324 10.91 -11.13 -8.94
CA LEU A 324 9.78 -11.74 -8.25
C LEU A 324 8.56 -11.96 -9.13
N HIS A 325 8.46 -11.29 -10.27
CA HIS A 325 7.24 -11.37 -11.10
C HIS A 325 6.90 -12.82 -11.48
N PRO A 326 7.83 -13.66 -11.99
CA PRO A 326 7.52 -15.06 -12.29
C PRO A 326 7.18 -15.90 -11.06
N ILE A 327 7.77 -15.59 -9.90
CA ILE A 327 7.49 -16.27 -8.62
C ILE A 327 6.05 -15.96 -8.19
N SER A 328 5.66 -14.68 -8.18
CA SER A 328 4.32 -14.24 -7.78
C SER A 328 3.23 -14.81 -8.70
N ILE A 329 3.47 -14.86 -10.02
CA ILE A 329 2.51 -15.44 -10.97
C ILE A 329 2.36 -16.95 -10.80
N ASN A 330 3.46 -17.70 -10.56
CA ASN A 330 3.38 -19.14 -10.29
C ASN A 330 2.65 -19.43 -8.97
N LEU A 331 2.85 -18.60 -7.94
CA LEU A 331 2.09 -18.73 -6.69
C LEU A 331 0.60 -18.41 -6.90
N ALA A 332 0.29 -17.39 -7.69
CA ALA A 332 -1.09 -17.05 -8.05
C ALA A 332 -1.77 -18.18 -8.83
N GLU A 333 -1.09 -18.81 -9.78
CA GLU A 333 -1.59 -19.97 -10.52
C GLU A 333 -1.87 -21.17 -9.60
N LYS A 334 -0.94 -21.44 -8.68
CA LYS A 334 -1.08 -22.53 -7.71
C LYS A 334 -2.31 -22.33 -6.82
N LEU A 335 -2.48 -21.12 -6.26
CA LEU A 335 -3.65 -20.78 -5.44
C LEU A 335 -4.95 -20.80 -6.25
N GLN A 336 -4.97 -20.23 -7.47
CA GLN A 336 -6.16 -20.31 -8.35
C GLN A 336 -6.57 -21.75 -8.62
N SER A 337 -5.60 -22.66 -8.79
CA SER A 337 -5.87 -24.10 -9.00
C SER A 337 -6.54 -24.74 -7.78
N ASP A 338 -6.06 -24.46 -6.58
CA ASP A 338 -6.60 -25.04 -5.34
C ASP A 338 -7.98 -24.46 -4.98
N PHE A 339 -8.21 -23.18 -5.26
CA PHE A 339 -9.48 -22.49 -5.01
C PHE A 339 -10.47 -22.54 -6.19
N LYS A 340 -10.07 -23.13 -7.33
CA LYS A 340 -10.88 -23.27 -8.56
C LYS A 340 -11.41 -21.93 -9.08
N GLY A 341 -10.61 -20.88 -9.01
CA GLY A 341 -10.98 -19.52 -9.43
C GLY A 341 -9.78 -18.62 -9.55
#